data_AF-A0A7C5X2W9-F1
#
_entry.id   AF-A0A7C5X2W9-F1
#
_cell.length_a   1.000
_cell.length_b   1.000
_cell.length_c   1.000
_cell.angle_alpha   90.00
_cell.angle_beta   90.00
_cell.angle_gamma   90.00
#
_symmetry.space_group_name_H-M   'P 1'
#
loop_
_entity.id
_entity.type
_entity.pdbx_description
1 polymer ?
#
loop_
_entity_poly.entity_id
_entity_poly.type
_entity_poly.pdbx_seq_one_letter_code
_entity_poly.pdbx_strand_id
1 'polypeptide(L)'
;MMRGGSNVSDAQLQQILSDVPRIINDPKTADVLVKRAEELGQKLVTERLRMAQARDIFDELRQIESIWLREPERALRRLHLLRPKLAYRRARVRELGPLAEVLERAVAEVVSAGDAAQRHDRFRRLMEFMEAIVAYHKFYGGGD
;
A
#
# COMPACT_ATOMS: atom_id res chain seq x y z
N MET A 1 12.56 20.56 20.99
CA MET A 1 11.29 21.06 20.41
C MET A 1 10.51 19.86 19.88
N MET A 2 9.25 19.78 20.28
CA MET A 2 8.44 18.56 20.34
C MET A 2 8.05 18.00 18.96
N ARG A 3 8.18 16.69 18.78
CA ARG A 3 7.33 15.91 17.86
C ARG A 3 6.49 14.97 18.71
N GLY A 4 5.30 15.43 19.09
CA GLY A 4 4.25 14.56 19.59
C GLY A 4 3.79 13.68 18.43
N GLY A 5 4.42 12.52 18.26
CA GLY A 5 3.95 11.49 17.35
C GLY A 5 2.65 10.94 17.92
N SER A 6 1.53 11.33 17.33
CA SER A 6 0.24 10.70 17.52
C SER A 6 0.39 9.21 17.23
N ASN A 7 0.33 8.38 18.28
CA ASN A 7 0.52 6.95 18.17
C ASN A 7 -0.68 6.34 17.43
N VAL A 8 -0.44 5.70 16.28
CA VAL A 8 -1.51 5.19 15.43
C VAL A 8 -2.05 3.86 15.97
N SER A 9 -3.27 3.91 16.51
CA SER A 9 -3.98 2.80 17.15
C SER A 9 -4.58 1.80 16.14
N ASP A 10 -4.96 0.61 16.62
CA ASP A 10 -5.63 -0.41 15.79
C ASP A 10 -6.96 0.10 15.20
N ALA A 11 -7.68 0.98 15.91
CA ALA A 11 -8.86 1.64 15.39
C ALA A 11 -8.56 2.52 14.16
N GLN A 12 -7.40 3.19 14.14
CA GLN A 12 -6.96 3.96 12.97
C GLN A 12 -6.57 3.06 11.81
N LEU A 13 -5.94 1.90 12.05
CA LEU A 13 -5.68 0.91 11.00
C LEU A 13 -7.00 0.40 10.37
N GLN A 14 -8.01 0.11 11.20
CA GLN A 14 -9.33 -0.28 10.67
C GLN A 14 -9.97 0.83 9.83
N GLN A 15 -9.79 2.08 10.21
CA GLN A 15 -10.26 3.22 9.41
C GLN A 15 -9.49 3.38 8.09
N ILE A 16 -8.17 3.14 8.10
CA ILE A 16 -7.39 3.10 6.85
C ILE A 16 -7.95 2.01 5.93
N LEU A 17 -8.13 0.79 6.46
CA LEU A 17 -8.64 -0.36 5.71
C LEU A 17 -10.04 -0.14 5.14
N SER A 18 -10.92 0.56 5.86
CA SER A 18 -12.27 0.88 5.38
C SER A 18 -12.29 1.92 4.27
N ASP A 19 -11.29 2.81 4.22
CA ASP A 19 -11.15 3.83 3.17
C ASP A 19 -10.40 3.33 1.93
N VAL A 20 -9.64 2.22 2.01
CA VAL A 20 -8.92 1.64 0.85
C VAL A 20 -9.80 1.46 -0.38
N PRO A 21 -11.02 0.88 -0.31
CA PRO A 21 -11.88 0.74 -1.48
C PRO A 21 -12.19 2.09 -2.11
N ARG A 22 -12.46 3.10 -1.30
CA ARG A 22 -12.76 4.44 -1.79
C ARG A 22 -11.54 5.04 -2.50
N ILE A 23 -10.36 4.94 -1.88
CA ILE A 23 -9.06 5.40 -2.43
C ILE A 23 -8.78 4.76 -3.80
N ILE A 24 -9.02 3.46 -3.94
CA ILE A 24 -8.71 2.73 -5.18
C ILE A 24 -9.77 2.94 -6.26
N ASN A 25 -11.05 3.12 -5.89
CA ASN A 25 -12.15 3.19 -6.86
C ASN A 25 -12.48 4.61 -7.33
N ASP A 26 -12.30 5.63 -6.49
CA ASP A 26 -12.75 7.00 -6.77
C ASP A 26 -11.56 7.93 -7.06
N PRO A 27 -11.46 8.56 -8.25
CA PRO A 27 -10.38 9.51 -8.55
C PRO A 27 -10.46 10.80 -7.72
N LYS A 28 -11.56 11.10 -7.03
CA LYS A 28 -11.76 12.34 -6.26
C LYS A 28 -11.28 12.25 -4.82
N THR A 29 -10.56 11.20 -4.44
CA THR A 29 -10.14 10.96 -3.05
C THR A 29 -8.65 11.16 -2.81
N ALA A 30 -8.02 12.09 -3.53
CA ALA A 30 -6.59 12.39 -3.35
C ALA A 30 -6.28 12.87 -1.92
N ASP A 31 -7.18 13.65 -1.31
CA ASP A 31 -7.10 14.10 0.07
C ASP A 31 -7.14 12.93 1.07
N VAL A 32 -8.06 11.98 0.86
CA VAL A 32 -8.18 10.77 1.69
C VAL A 32 -6.95 9.89 1.51
N LEU A 33 -6.47 9.71 0.27
CA LEU A 33 -5.26 8.94 -0.03
C LEU A 33 -4.06 9.49 0.74
N VAL A 34 -3.79 10.79 0.63
CA VAL A 34 -2.67 11.45 1.30
C VAL A 34 -2.78 11.30 2.81
N LYS A 35 -3.96 11.56 3.38
CA LYS A 35 -4.19 11.44 4.82
C LYS A 35 -3.96 10.00 5.32
N ARG A 36 -4.52 8.99 4.65
CA ARG A 36 -4.36 7.59 5.06
C ARG A 36 -2.94 7.10 4.84
N ALA A 37 -2.24 7.61 3.83
CA ALA A 37 -0.84 7.28 3.59
C ALA A 37 0.06 7.85 4.70
N GLU A 38 -0.21 9.08 5.15
CA GLU A 38 0.48 9.72 6.27
C GLU A 38 0.28 8.94 7.56
N GLU A 39 -0.98 8.62 7.91
CA GLU A 39 -1.33 7.81 9.08
C GLU A 39 -0.67 6.43 9.04
N LEU A 40 -0.73 5.73 7.90
CA LEU A 40 -0.07 4.44 7.77
C LEU A 40 1.45 4.58 7.87
N GLY A 41 2.06 5.57 7.21
CA GLY A 41 3.49 5.84 7.29
C GLY A 41 3.97 6.02 8.72
N GLN A 42 3.24 6.80 9.54
CA GLN A 42 3.51 6.95 10.98
C GLN A 42 3.39 5.62 11.72
N LYS A 43 2.31 4.84 11.46
CA LYS A 43 2.13 3.52 12.08
C LYS A 43 3.31 2.60 11.80
N LEU A 44 3.76 2.54 10.55
CA LEU A 44 4.87 1.66 10.15
C LEU A 44 6.19 2.05 10.84
N VAL A 45 6.40 3.33 11.16
CA VAL A 45 7.52 3.77 12.00
C VAL A 45 7.34 3.29 13.45
N THR A 46 6.14 3.41 14.03
CA THR A 46 5.83 2.89 15.37
C THR A 46 6.04 1.37 15.47
N GLU A 47 5.62 0.62 14.44
CA GLU A 47 5.86 -0.81 14.33
C GLU A 47 7.33 -1.16 14.07
N ARG A 48 8.19 -0.16 13.83
CA ARG A 48 9.62 -0.32 13.51
C ARG A 48 9.88 -1.08 12.21
N LEU A 49 8.97 -0.97 11.23
CA LEU A 49 9.21 -1.49 9.89
C LEU A 49 10.44 -0.78 9.29
N ARG A 50 11.41 -1.56 8.83
CA ARG A 50 12.62 -1.02 8.18
C ARG A 50 12.30 -0.55 6.77
N MET A 51 12.99 0.50 6.33
CA MET A 51 12.86 1.04 4.99
C MET A 51 13.16 -0.01 3.93
N ALA A 52 14.16 -0.89 4.15
CA ALA A 52 14.46 -1.98 3.23
C ALA A 52 13.25 -2.91 3.01
N GLN A 53 12.50 -3.24 4.07
CA GLN A 53 11.33 -4.11 3.98
C GLN A 53 10.17 -3.45 3.22
N ALA A 54 9.94 -2.16 3.45
CA ALA A 54 8.95 -1.38 2.70
C ALA A 54 9.35 -1.27 1.21
N ARG A 55 10.64 -1.02 0.94
CA ARG A 55 11.20 -0.92 -0.42
C ARG A 55 11.07 -2.23 -1.20
N ASP A 56 11.36 -3.37 -0.59
CA ASP A 56 11.27 -4.69 -1.24
C ASP A 56 9.86 -5.00 -1.78
N ILE A 57 8.82 -4.46 -1.15
CA ILE A 57 7.42 -4.62 -1.60
C ILE A 57 7.13 -3.65 -2.74
N PHE A 58 7.58 -2.40 -2.59
CA PHE A 58 7.41 -1.39 -3.60
C PHE A 58 8.13 -1.73 -4.91
N ASP A 59 9.34 -2.29 -4.82
CA ASP A 59 10.10 -2.76 -5.99
C ASP A 59 9.36 -3.89 -6.73
N GLU A 60 8.68 -4.79 -5.99
CA GLU A 60 7.86 -5.83 -6.61
C GLU A 60 6.65 -5.24 -7.36
N LEU A 61 6.03 -4.18 -6.83
CA LEU A 61 4.97 -3.43 -7.52
C LEU A 61 5.50 -2.69 -8.75
N ARG A 62 6.67 -2.07 -8.68
CA ARG A 62 7.34 -1.43 -9.84
C ARG A 62 7.65 -2.42 -10.96
N GLN A 63 8.04 -3.64 -10.61
CA GLN A 63 8.25 -4.70 -11.60
C GLN A 63 6.95 -5.18 -12.25
N ILE A 64 5.81 -5.03 -11.59
CA ILE A 64 4.48 -5.30 -12.17
C ILE A 64 4.08 -4.14 -13.08
N GLU A 65 4.28 -2.90 -12.61
CA GLU A 65 4.01 -1.68 -13.37
C GLU A 65 4.79 -1.63 -14.69
N SER A 66 6.08 -2.01 -14.68
CA SER A 66 6.94 -1.97 -15.86
C SER A 66 6.47 -2.85 -17.03
N ILE A 67 5.70 -3.90 -16.74
CA ILE A 67 5.11 -4.79 -17.75
C ILE A 67 3.60 -4.55 -17.94
N TRP A 68 2.98 -3.66 -17.16
CA TRP A 68 1.52 -3.52 -17.07
C TRP A 68 0.85 -3.24 -18.42
N LEU A 69 1.43 -2.34 -19.22
CA LEU A 69 0.90 -1.97 -20.53
C LEU A 69 1.28 -2.95 -21.64
N ARG A 70 2.43 -3.62 -21.51
CA ARG A 70 2.98 -4.50 -22.57
C ARG A 70 2.47 -5.93 -22.46
N GLU A 71 2.28 -6.42 -21.24
CA GLU A 71 1.88 -7.80 -20.93
C GLU A 71 0.79 -7.78 -19.83
N PRO A 72 -0.39 -7.20 -20.07
CA PRO A 72 -1.40 -6.92 -19.04
C PRO A 72 -1.86 -8.17 -18.29
N GLU A 73 -2.07 -9.30 -18.98
CA GLU A 73 -2.46 -10.57 -18.35
C GLU A 73 -1.37 -11.11 -17.41
N ARG A 74 -0.11 -11.00 -17.82
CA ARG A 74 1.04 -11.42 -16.99
C ARG A 74 1.18 -10.50 -15.78
N ALA A 75 1.02 -9.19 -15.98
CA ALA A 75 1.07 -8.19 -14.92
C ALA A 75 -0.03 -8.44 -13.88
N LEU A 76 -1.27 -8.65 -14.35
CA LEU A 76 -2.42 -8.96 -13.50
C LEU A 76 -2.22 -10.27 -12.72
N ARG A 77 -1.73 -11.31 -13.37
CA ARG A 77 -1.38 -12.58 -12.69
C ARG A 77 -0.33 -12.36 -11.60
N ARG A 78 0.72 -11.58 -11.85
CA ARG A 78 1.74 -11.25 -10.85
C ARG A 78 1.16 -10.46 -9.68
N LEU A 79 0.29 -9.48 -9.96
CA LEU A 79 -0.40 -8.71 -8.93
C LEU A 79 -1.27 -9.61 -8.05
N HIS A 80 -2.03 -10.54 -8.64
CA HIS A 80 -2.85 -11.49 -7.90
C HIS A 80 -2.01 -12.38 -6.96
N LEU A 81 -0.87 -12.86 -7.45
CA LEU A 81 0.08 -13.69 -6.70
C LEU A 81 0.87 -12.91 -5.64
N LEU A 82 0.75 -11.58 -5.58
CA LEU A 82 1.34 -10.79 -4.50
C LEU A 82 0.67 -11.10 -3.15
N ARG A 83 -0.63 -11.42 -3.14
CA ARG A 83 -1.40 -11.73 -1.92
C ARG A 83 -0.81 -12.89 -1.11
N PRO A 84 -0.60 -14.10 -1.66
CA PRO A 84 0.02 -15.19 -0.90
C PRO A 84 1.47 -14.87 -0.49
N LYS A 85 2.22 -14.09 -1.28
CA LYS A 85 3.58 -13.65 -0.89
C LYS A 85 3.55 -12.73 0.31
N LEU A 86 2.63 -11.77 0.36
CA LEU A 86 2.43 -10.87 1.50
C LEU A 86 2.03 -11.63 2.75
N ALA A 87 1.09 -12.59 2.63
CA ALA A 87 0.69 -13.46 3.72
C ALA A 87 1.88 -14.25 4.32
N TYR A 88 2.79 -14.75 3.48
CA TYR A 88 4.00 -15.41 3.95
C TYR A 88 5.00 -14.41 4.59
N ARG A 89 5.24 -13.25 3.95
CA ARG A 89 6.16 -12.23 4.48
C ARG A 89 5.71 -11.71 5.84
N ARG A 90 4.43 -11.40 6.03
CA ARG A 90 3.88 -10.92 7.31
C ARG A 90 3.97 -11.97 8.43
N ALA A 91 3.90 -13.25 8.08
CA ALA A 91 4.09 -14.33 9.06
C ALA A 91 5.53 -14.39 9.59
N ARG A 92 6.51 -13.91 8.81
CA ARG A 92 7.92 -13.84 9.19
C ARG A 92 8.34 -12.49 9.78
N VAL A 93 7.70 -11.41 9.36
CA VAL A 93 8.00 -10.03 9.74
C VAL A 93 6.72 -9.41 10.26
N ARG A 94 6.57 -9.34 11.59
CA ARG A 94 5.31 -8.91 12.22
C ARG A 94 5.03 -7.43 11.96
N GLU A 95 6.10 -6.63 11.91
CA GLU A 95 6.12 -5.19 11.66
C GLU A 95 5.51 -4.84 10.28
N LEU A 96 5.49 -5.82 9.36
CA LEU A 96 4.92 -5.66 8.03
C LEU A 96 3.38 -5.77 8.02
N GLY A 97 2.78 -6.32 9.09
CA GLY A 97 1.34 -6.62 9.17
C GLY A 97 0.44 -5.50 8.63
N PRO A 98 0.54 -4.26 9.15
CA PRO A 98 -0.32 -3.16 8.70
C PRO A 98 -0.17 -2.83 7.21
N LEU A 99 1.06 -2.83 6.68
CA LEU A 99 1.30 -2.58 5.26
C LEU A 99 0.75 -3.71 4.39
N ALA A 100 0.95 -4.97 4.82
CA ALA A 100 0.47 -6.14 4.11
C ALA A 100 -1.07 -6.16 4.03
N GLU A 101 -1.77 -5.87 5.12
CA GLU A 101 -3.23 -5.83 5.15
C GLU A 101 -3.80 -4.76 4.22
N VAL A 102 -3.25 -3.54 4.26
CA VAL A 102 -3.65 -2.44 3.38
C VAL A 102 -3.41 -2.78 1.91
N LEU A 103 -2.23 -3.33 1.60
CA LEU A 103 -1.89 -3.72 0.24
C LEU A 103 -2.74 -4.89 -0.27
N GLU A 104 -3.02 -5.90 0.56
CA GLU A 104 -3.91 -7.01 0.20
C GLU A 104 -5.32 -6.50 -0.14
N ARG A 105 -5.86 -5.57 0.65
CA ARG A 105 -7.17 -4.94 0.41
C ARG A 105 -7.16 -4.15 -0.90
N ALA A 106 -6.11 -3.37 -1.14
CA ALA A 106 -5.98 -2.54 -2.33
C ALA A 106 -5.81 -3.37 -3.61
N VAL A 107 -5.01 -4.44 -3.55
CA VAL A 107 -4.87 -5.41 -4.65
C VAL A 107 -6.21 -6.06 -4.99
N ALA A 108 -7.02 -6.42 -3.99
CA ALA A 108 -8.34 -7.00 -4.22
C ALA A 108 -9.26 -6.05 -5.02
N GLU A 109 -9.18 -4.74 -4.75
CA GLU A 109 -9.93 -3.72 -5.49
C GLU A 109 -9.45 -3.57 -6.93
N VAL A 110 -8.14 -3.66 -7.20
CA VAL A 110 -7.64 -3.66 -8.58
C VAL A 110 -8.10 -4.91 -9.34
N VAL A 111 -7.99 -6.09 -8.71
CA VAL A 111 -8.35 -7.37 -9.34
C VAL A 111 -9.85 -7.48 -9.59
N SER A 112 -10.71 -6.86 -8.77
CA SER A 112 -12.16 -6.90 -8.92
C SER A 112 -12.73 -5.98 -10.01
N ALA A 113 -11.88 -5.22 -10.73
CA ALA A 113 -12.35 -4.33 -11.80
C ALA A 113 -13.11 -5.07 -12.89
N GLY A 114 -14.18 -4.46 -13.39
CA GLY A 114 -15.07 -5.04 -14.40
C GLY A 114 -14.49 -5.04 -15.81
N ASP A 115 -13.58 -4.12 -16.11
CA ASP A 115 -12.93 -3.99 -17.41
C ASP A 115 -11.46 -3.55 -17.28
N ALA A 116 -10.74 -3.55 -18.40
CA ALA A 116 -9.31 -3.24 -18.44
C ALA A 116 -9.00 -1.76 -18.15
N ALA A 117 -9.86 -0.82 -18.57
CA ALA A 117 -9.63 0.60 -18.36
C ALA A 117 -9.77 0.94 -16.86
N GLN A 118 -10.86 0.48 -16.25
CA GLN A 118 -11.08 0.60 -14.82
C GLN A 118 -9.94 -0.07 -14.01
N ARG A 119 -9.49 -1.25 -14.45
CA ARG A 119 -8.38 -1.97 -13.80
C ARG A 119 -7.09 -1.16 -13.83
N HIS A 120 -6.76 -0.58 -14.98
CA HIS A 120 -5.59 0.27 -15.14
C HIS A 120 -5.65 1.50 -14.22
N ASP A 121 -6.80 2.16 -14.17
CA ASP A 121 -7.04 3.31 -13.32
C ASP A 121 -6.92 2.97 -11.82
N ARG A 122 -7.49 1.83 -11.39
CA ARG A 122 -7.36 1.34 -10.01
C ARG A 122 -5.91 0.99 -9.68
N PHE A 123 -5.18 0.38 -10.61
CA PHE A 123 -3.76 0.05 -10.42
C PHE A 123 -2.90 1.31 -10.29
N ARG A 124 -3.15 2.35 -11.10
CA ARG A 124 -2.48 3.64 -10.96
C ARG A 124 -2.68 4.24 -9.57
N ARG A 125 -3.92 4.25 -9.06
CA ARG A 125 -4.22 4.75 -7.70
C ARG A 125 -3.59 3.90 -6.59
N LEU A 126 -3.48 2.59 -6.78
CA LEU A 126 -2.69 1.73 -5.90
C LEU A 126 -1.22 2.19 -5.85
N MET A 127 -0.60 2.44 -7.00
CA MET A 127 0.79 2.90 -7.08
C MET A 127 0.98 4.25 -6.38
N GLU A 128 0.11 5.22 -6.65
CA GLU A 128 0.11 6.54 -6.00
C GLU A 128 -0.01 6.43 -4.48
N PHE A 129 -0.90 5.56 -4.00
CA PHE A 129 -1.07 5.33 -2.57
C PHE A 129 0.19 4.72 -1.92
N MET A 130 0.79 3.71 -2.57
CA MET A 130 2.01 3.07 -2.09
C MET A 130 3.21 4.01 -2.10
N GLU A 131 3.34 4.87 -3.11
CA GLU A 131 4.36 5.92 -3.16
C GLU A 131 4.21 6.89 -1.98
N ALA A 132 3.00 7.36 -1.72
CA ALA A 132 2.73 8.25 -0.60
C ALA A 132 3.06 7.60 0.75
N ILE A 133 2.69 6.32 0.95
CA ILE A 133 3.00 5.58 2.19
C ILE A 133 4.51 5.52 2.42
N VAL A 134 5.27 5.15 1.39
CA VAL A 134 6.74 5.05 1.47
C VAL A 134 7.37 6.43 1.73
N ALA A 135 6.86 7.47 1.08
CA ALA A 135 7.32 8.84 1.30
C ALA A 135 7.11 9.30 2.75
N TYR A 136 5.91 9.06 3.30
CA TYR A 136 5.61 9.42 4.69
C TYR A 136 6.36 8.57 5.71
N HIS A 137 6.50 7.26 5.49
CA HIS A 137 7.35 6.41 6.33
C HIS A 137 8.77 6.97 6.43
N LYS A 138 9.36 7.33 5.29
CA LYS A 138 10.69 7.96 5.27
C LYS A 138 10.70 9.32 5.97
N PHE A 139 9.70 10.17 5.72
CA PHE A 139 9.56 11.50 6.32
C PHE A 139 9.51 11.46 7.86
N TYR A 140 8.82 10.48 8.43
CA TYR A 140 8.72 10.29 9.88
C TYR A 140 9.91 9.57 10.52
N GLY A 141 10.95 9.27 9.75
CA GLY A 141 12.19 8.71 10.28
C GLY A 141 12.26 7.19 10.20
N GLY A 142 11.55 6.57 9.25
CA GLY A 142 11.78 5.18 8.88
C GLY A 142 13.27 4.92 8.64
N GLY A 143 13.88 4.12 9.52
CA GLY A 143 15.29 3.76 9.47
C GLY A 143 15.60 2.76 8.36
N ASP A 144 16.88 2.66 7.99
CA ASP A 144 17.36 1.65 7.04
C ASP A 144 17.35 0.23 7.63
#